data_AF-A0A0F9NPI9-F1
#
_entry.id   AF-A0A0F9NPI9-F1
#
_cell.length_a   1.000
_cell.length_b   1.000
_cell.length_c   1.000
_cell.angle_alpha   90.00
_cell.angle_beta   90.00
_cell.angle_gamma   90.00
#
_symmetry.space_group_name_H-M   'P 1'
#
loop_
_entity.id
_entity.type
_entity.pdbx_description
1 polymer ?
#
loop_
_entity_poly.entity_id
_entity_poly.type
_entity_poly.pdbx_seq_one_letter_code
_entity_poly.pdbx_strand_id
1 'polypeptide(L)'
;MFKLYVASTEIESGTIPISWCVSKDKLKELARHGVEDPQVILCVVPEEHYHPTKEYRKVVPLKDLMTYVEFRHPGKNKIYGVMSFKYKEEARNDYLSKTYRRGYDTDMLSVDGEDWKPAWRGVTHKHSVSVDVPSDCFAPEPLAWEKAWVNHHFKLKCTDQCHFRKRRMFAYTVQPIMMVFNLVFRLLVLTLAVLVGARNLREWKRAFKPLTYEWTHLFEMFKGGTIFVLKPKTEEPHNIWAFLWWSAKSIWPIVFMPLLTVPLLILAWANAGAALTVLYVIGLALLIIVFVIIAGVLVFSTIKRRTKKRVKQFWYTEMEHLVCDGTSKPTSVSKLPRKHRTIKLRLSELKAMVCRPFAG
;
A
#
# COMPACT_ATOMS: atom_id res chain seq x y z
N MET A 1 32.88 -6.22 -5.95
CA MET A 1 32.57 -4.83 -5.57
C MET A 1 31.24 -4.39 -6.16
N PHE A 2 30.39 -3.75 -5.35
CA PHE A 2 29.18 -3.04 -5.77
C PHE A 2 29.45 -1.54 -5.59
N LYS A 3 29.08 -0.69 -6.56
CA LYS A 3 29.26 0.77 -6.47
C LYS A 3 27.98 1.47 -6.92
N LEU A 4 27.64 2.56 -6.23
CA LEU A 4 26.60 3.49 -6.64
C LEU A 4 27.23 4.68 -7.36
N TYR A 5 26.49 5.27 -8.30
CA TYR A 5 26.84 6.52 -8.96
C TYR A 5 25.65 7.47 -8.89
N VAL A 6 25.94 8.69 -8.48
CA VAL A 6 25.00 9.82 -8.48
C VAL A 6 25.34 10.72 -9.66
N ALA A 7 24.32 11.28 -10.30
CA ALA A 7 24.49 12.02 -11.55
C ALA A 7 25.25 13.34 -11.44
N SER A 8 25.00 14.07 -10.36
CA SER A 8 25.61 15.33 -10.04
C SER A 8 25.61 15.49 -8.53
N THR A 9 26.64 16.14 -7.99
CA THR A 9 26.66 16.60 -6.60
C THR A 9 25.81 17.85 -6.41
N GLU A 10 25.57 18.61 -7.48
CA GLU A 10 24.67 19.76 -7.49
C GLU A 10 23.24 19.28 -7.72
N ILE A 11 22.42 19.38 -6.67
CA ILE A 11 21.06 18.85 -6.65
C ILE A 11 20.05 19.97 -6.94
N GLU A 12 19.39 19.90 -8.09
CA GLU A 12 18.32 20.83 -8.47
C GLU A 12 16.92 20.35 -8.02
N SER A 13 16.76 19.04 -7.79
CA SER A 13 15.47 18.42 -7.44
C SER A 13 15.62 17.47 -6.26
N GLY A 14 14.60 17.41 -5.40
CA GLY A 14 14.57 16.47 -4.27
C GLY A 14 14.46 15.01 -4.70
N THR A 15 14.48 14.72 -6.00
CA THR A 15 14.55 13.37 -6.56
C THR A 15 15.71 13.28 -7.54
N ILE A 16 16.64 12.36 -7.28
CA ILE A 16 17.85 12.20 -8.10
C ILE A 16 17.92 10.82 -8.76
N PRO A 17 18.47 10.72 -9.97
CA PRO A 17 18.80 9.43 -10.56
C PRO A 17 20.06 8.85 -9.91
N ILE A 18 19.98 7.59 -9.52
CA ILE A 18 21.08 6.79 -8.99
C ILE A 18 21.25 5.57 -9.87
N SER A 19 22.47 5.32 -10.31
CA SER A 19 22.85 4.11 -11.04
C SER A 19 23.83 3.27 -10.22
N TRP A 20 24.05 2.03 -10.64
CA TRP A 20 24.99 1.14 -9.98
C TRP A 20 25.76 0.27 -10.96
N CYS A 21 26.88 -0.26 -10.49
CA CYS A 21 27.62 -1.31 -11.16
C CYS A 21 28.05 -2.40 -10.17
N VAL A 22 28.33 -3.58 -10.71
CA VAL A 22 28.77 -4.76 -9.98
C VAL A 22 30.02 -5.32 -10.67
N SER A 23 31.02 -5.72 -9.90
CA SER A 23 32.20 -6.42 -10.43
C SER A 23 31.84 -7.77 -11.04
N LYS A 24 32.56 -8.19 -12.08
CA LYS A 24 32.39 -9.50 -12.72
C LYS A 24 32.39 -10.67 -11.73
N ASP A 25 33.26 -10.66 -10.73
CA ASP A 25 33.36 -11.76 -9.76
C ASP A 25 32.10 -11.93 -8.91
N LYS A 26 31.48 -10.82 -8.52
CA LYS A 26 30.22 -10.84 -7.77
C LYS A 26 29.03 -11.26 -8.63
N LEU A 27 29.05 -10.94 -9.93
CA LEU A 27 28.05 -11.46 -10.87
C LEU A 27 28.22 -12.98 -11.06
N LYS A 28 29.46 -13.49 -11.13
CA LYS A 28 29.74 -14.94 -11.13
C LYS A 28 29.31 -15.61 -9.83
N GLU A 29 29.48 -14.96 -8.68
CA GLU A 29 29.02 -15.46 -7.38
C GLU A 29 27.48 -15.58 -7.35
N LEU A 30 26.75 -14.54 -7.76
CA LEU A 30 25.29 -14.61 -7.94
C LEU A 30 24.88 -15.76 -8.86
N ALA A 31 25.67 -15.97 -9.93
CA ALA A 31 25.45 -17.06 -10.87
C ALA A 31 25.59 -18.45 -10.23
N ARG A 32 26.65 -18.63 -9.44
CA ARG A 32 26.93 -19.87 -8.72
C ARG A 32 25.86 -20.18 -7.68
N HIS A 33 25.34 -19.16 -6.99
CA HIS A 33 24.24 -19.31 -6.04
C HIS A 33 22.87 -19.48 -6.72
N GLY A 34 22.80 -19.37 -8.05
CA GLY A 34 21.56 -19.54 -8.79
C GLY A 34 20.49 -18.49 -8.45
N VAL A 35 20.92 -17.30 -8.04
CA VAL A 35 20.03 -16.21 -7.65
C VAL A 35 19.27 -15.71 -8.87
N GLU A 36 17.95 -15.86 -8.84
CA GLU A 36 17.06 -15.35 -9.88
C GLU A 36 16.70 -13.89 -9.58
N ASP A 37 16.92 -12.97 -10.53
CA ASP A 37 16.57 -11.54 -10.41
C ASP A 37 17.05 -10.90 -9.09
N PRO A 38 18.38 -10.77 -8.87
CA PRO A 38 18.92 -10.12 -7.68
C PRO A 38 18.39 -8.69 -7.56
N GLN A 39 18.21 -8.23 -6.32
CA GLN A 39 17.64 -6.92 -6.04
C GLN A 39 18.71 -5.97 -5.47
N VAL A 40 18.56 -4.68 -5.72
CA VAL A 40 19.30 -3.61 -5.06
C VAL A 40 18.38 -2.94 -4.07
N ILE A 41 18.85 -2.85 -2.83
CA ILE A 41 18.18 -2.13 -1.76
C ILE A 41 18.90 -0.80 -1.59
N LEU A 42 18.17 0.29 -1.74
CA LEU A 42 18.63 1.63 -1.47
C LEU A 42 17.96 2.11 -0.18
N CYS A 43 18.75 2.53 0.81
CA CYS A 43 18.28 3.15 2.04
C CYS A 43 18.80 4.58 2.09
N VAL A 44 17.88 5.54 2.13
CA VAL A 44 18.17 6.98 2.22
C VAL A 44 17.90 7.42 3.63
N VAL A 45 18.87 8.11 4.22
CA VAL A 45 18.76 8.63 5.58
C VAL A 45 19.33 10.05 5.66
N PRO A 46 18.75 10.92 6.50
CA PRO A 46 19.42 12.17 6.86
C PRO A 46 20.65 11.85 7.70
N GLU A 47 21.77 12.51 7.41
CA GLU A 47 23.02 12.37 8.17
C GLU A 47 22.89 13.08 9.52
N GLU A 48 22.23 14.25 9.53
CA GLU A 48 21.90 14.98 10.75
C GLU A 48 20.56 14.52 11.32
N HIS A 49 20.52 14.29 12.64
CA HIS A 49 19.31 13.85 13.36
C HIS A 49 18.67 12.57 12.79
N TYR A 50 19.51 11.57 12.53
CA TYR A 50 19.08 10.24 12.12
C TYR A 50 18.04 9.67 13.10
N HIS A 51 17.02 9.05 12.53
CA HIS A 51 16.05 8.25 13.27
C HIS A 51 15.49 7.16 12.36
N PRO A 52 15.26 5.91 12.83
CA PRO A 52 14.78 4.80 12.00
C PRO A 52 13.45 5.08 11.26
N THR A 53 12.61 5.98 11.78
CA THR A 53 11.35 6.39 11.13
C THR A 53 11.54 7.36 9.96
N LYS A 54 12.71 8.01 9.87
CA LYS A 54 13.10 8.89 8.76
C LYS A 54 13.76 8.14 7.61
N GLU A 55 14.07 6.86 7.79
CA GLU A 55 14.58 6.02 6.71
C GLU A 55 13.58 5.92 5.56
N TYR A 56 14.09 6.03 4.34
CA TYR A 56 13.34 5.70 3.14
C TYR A 56 14.06 4.62 2.35
N ARG A 57 13.39 3.48 2.18
CA ARG A 57 13.93 2.33 1.48
C ARG A 57 13.23 2.08 0.16
N LYS A 58 14.02 1.66 -0.83
CA LYS A 58 13.55 1.26 -2.14
C LYS A 58 14.23 -0.04 -2.56
N VAL A 59 13.44 -1.00 -3.02
CA VAL A 59 13.93 -2.26 -3.59
C VAL A 59 13.71 -2.23 -5.09
N VAL A 60 14.78 -2.40 -5.85
CA VAL A 60 14.78 -2.31 -7.32
C VAL A 60 15.53 -3.50 -7.91
N PRO A 61 15.05 -4.11 -9.01
CA PRO A 61 15.81 -5.14 -9.71
C PRO A 61 17.20 -4.68 -10.11
N LEU A 62 18.23 -5.50 -9.90
CA LEU A 62 19.61 -5.17 -10.27
C LEU A 62 19.73 -4.84 -11.76
N LYS A 63 18.98 -5.56 -12.62
CA LYS A 63 18.93 -5.34 -14.07
C LYS A 63 18.41 -3.98 -14.51
N ASP A 64 17.75 -3.20 -13.65
CA ASP A 64 17.21 -1.91 -14.04
C ASP A 64 18.34 -0.86 -14.22
N LEU A 65 19.57 -1.17 -13.76
CA LEU A 65 20.81 -0.36 -13.81
C LEU A 65 20.77 0.96 -13.06
N MET A 66 19.60 1.57 -12.98
CA MET A 66 19.36 2.83 -12.29
C MET A 66 17.93 2.90 -11.73
N THR A 67 17.74 3.85 -10.83
CA THR A 67 16.41 4.26 -10.34
C THR A 67 16.43 5.72 -9.90
N TYR A 68 15.26 6.26 -9.64
CA TYR A 68 15.12 7.57 -9.02
C TYR A 68 14.93 7.43 -7.53
N VAL A 69 15.69 8.19 -6.74
CA VAL A 69 15.63 8.19 -5.28
C VAL A 69 15.10 9.53 -4.81
N GLU A 70 14.05 9.49 -3.99
CA GLU A 70 13.36 10.66 -3.45
C GLU A 70 13.93 10.95 -2.05
N PHE A 71 14.43 12.16 -1.84
CA PHE A 71 14.82 12.65 -0.53
C PHE A 71 13.60 13.17 0.23
N ARG A 72 13.66 13.09 1.57
CA ARG A 72 12.58 13.53 2.46
C ARG A 72 12.99 14.62 3.43
N HIS A 73 14.28 14.92 3.52
CA HIS A 73 14.79 15.94 4.43
C HIS A 73 15.82 16.80 3.69
N PRO A 74 15.80 18.12 3.92
CA PRO A 74 16.86 19.00 3.43
C PRO A 74 18.17 18.76 4.19
N GLY A 75 19.27 19.24 3.61
CA GLY A 75 20.63 19.09 4.13
C GLY A 75 21.31 17.80 3.69
N LYS A 76 22.30 17.37 4.48
CA LYS A 76 23.13 16.20 4.19
C LYS A 76 22.34 14.91 4.36
N ASN A 77 22.24 14.15 3.28
CA ASN A 77 21.63 12.84 3.25
C ASN A 77 22.66 11.80 2.80
N LYS A 78 22.56 10.58 3.34
CA LYS A 78 23.40 9.44 2.98
C LYS A 78 22.56 8.36 2.32
N ILE A 79 23.00 7.89 1.17
CA ILE A 79 22.36 6.81 0.42
C ILE A 79 23.21 5.56 0.53
N TYR A 80 22.66 4.56 1.22
CA TYR A 80 23.24 3.25 1.36
C TYR A 80 22.67 2.31 0.31
N GLY A 81 23.54 1.67 -0.48
CA GLY A 81 23.17 0.65 -1.43
C GLY A 81 23.71 -0.71 -1.03
N VAL A 82 22.86 -1.72 -1.08
CA VAL A 82 23.26 -3.12 -0.87
C VAL A 82 22.58 -4.05 -1.87
N MET A 83 23.32 -5.01 -2.38
CA MET A 83 22.79 -6.06 -3.25
C MET A 83 22.21 -7.20 -2.40
N SER A 84 20.98 -7.60 -2.70
CA SER A 84 20.29 -8.72 -2.06
C SER A 84 20.17 -9.91 -2.99
N PHE A 85 20.36 -11.09 -2.40
CA PHE A 85 20.23 -12.39 -3.04
C PHE A 85 18.77 -12.89 -3.06
N LYS A 86 17.86 -12.14 -2.43
CA LYS A 86 16.44 -12.49 -2.34
C LYS A 86 15.69 -12.12 -3.62
N TYR A 87 14.72 -12.95 -3.99
CA TYR A 87 13.89 -12.69 -5.17
C TYR A 87 12.84 -11.62 -4.85
N LYS A 88 12.66 -10.67 -5.78
CA LYS A 88 11.65 -9.59 -5.81
C LYS A 88 10.69 -9.48 -4.60
N GLU A 89 9.67 -10.35 -4.49
CA GLU A 89 8.64 -10.23 -3.45
C GLU A 89 9.16 -10.56 -2.06
N GLU A 90 10.07 -11.54 -1.94
CA GLU A 90 10.75 -11.86 -0.67
C GLU A 90 11.59 -10.67 -0.21
N ALA A 91 12.37 -10.07 -1.12
CA ALA A 91 13.13 -8.86 -0.82
C ALA A 91 12.21 -7.70 -0.40
N ARG A 92 11.08 -7.51 -1.08
CA ARG A 92 10.14 -6.42 -0.71
C ARG A 92 9.49 -6.67 0.64
N ASN A 93 9.07 -7.88 0.92
CA ASN A 93 8.48 -8.22 2.22
C ASN A 93 9.51 -8.00 3.33
N ASP A 94 10.74 -8.48 3.18
CA ASP A 94 11.72 -8.40 4.26
C ASP A 94 12.27 -6.98 4.48
N TYR A 95 12.48 -6.22 3.41
CA TYR A 95 13.15 -4.92 3.49
C TYR A 95 12.21 -3.72 3.51
N LEU A 96 10.96 -3.90 3.06
CA LEU A 96 9.95 -2.83 3.02
C LEU A 96 8.76 -3.07 3.95
N SER A 97 8.68 -4.19 4.66
CA SER A 97 7.67 -4.36 5.71
C SER A 97 7.88 -3.31 6.81
N LYS A 98 6.76 -2.81 7.33
CA LYS A 98 6.74 -1.76 8.33
C LYS A 98 5.92 -2.19 9.53
N THR A 99 6.45 -1.94 10.71
CA THR A 99 5.73 -2.15 11.96
C THR A 99 4.67 -1.06 12.13
N TYR A 100 3.71 -1.29 13.03
CA TYR A 100 2.68 -0.31 13.42
C TYR A 100 3.24 1.09 13.76
N ARG A 101 4.49 1.16 14.25
CA ARG A 101 5.19 2.41 14.62
C ARG A 101 5.87 3.15 13.44
N ARG A 102 5.49 2.88 12.19
CA ARG A 102 5.99 3.53 10.95
C ARG A 102 7.46 3.26 10.56
N GLY A 103 8.25 2.63 11.42
CA GLY A 103 9.58 2.10 11.10
C GLY A 103 9.53 0.83 10.26
N TYR A 104 10.66 0.46 9.65
CA TYR A 104 10.81 -0.83 8.98
C TYR A 104 11.04 -1.95 9.99
N ASP A 105 10.55 -3.16 9.72
CA ASP A 105 10.72 -4.29 10.66
C ASP A 105 12.18 -4.77 10.73
N THR A 106 12.87 -4.73 9.59
CA THR A 106 14.28 -5.11 9.49
C THR A 106 15.14 -3.88 9.67
N ASP A 107 16.02 -3.82 10.66
CA ASP A 107 16.98 -2.72 10.79
C ASP A 107 18.20 -2.95 9.88
N MET A 108 18.52 -1.98 9.02
CA MET A 108 19.69 -2.03 8.13
C MET A 108 20.91 -1.32 8.72
N LEU A 109 20.67 -0.22 9.43
CA LEU A 109 21.70 0.67 9.96
C LEU A 109 21.76 0.62 11.50
N SER A 110 22.91 0.99 12.06
CA SER A 110 23.10 1.17 13.49
C SER A 110 22.10 2.19 14.05
N VAL A 111 22.00 2.24 15.39
CA VAL A 111 21.11 3.19 16.09
C VAL A 111 21.47 4.64 15.75
N ASP A 112 22.74 4.89 15.41
CA ASP A 112 23.27 6.22 15.06
C ASP A 112 23.22 6.50 13.55
N GLY A 113 22.90 5.50 12.72
CA GLY A 113 22.78 5.66 11.26
C GLY A 113 24.10 5.81 10.50
N GLU A 114 25.24 5.82 11.20
CA GLU A 114 26.57 6.01 10.61
C GLU A 114 27.09 4.79 9.84
N ASP A 115 26.74 3.59 10.30
CA ASP A 115 27.19 2.32 9.74
C ASP A 115 26.07 1.27 9.73
N TRP A 116 26.34 0.12 9.10
CA TRP A 116 25.45 -1.02 9.04
C TRP A 116 25.38 -1.77 10.38
N LYS A 117 24.22 -2.35 10.69
CA LYS A 117 24.14 -3.25 11.86
C LYS A 117 25.10 -4.44 11.75
N PRO A 118 25.58 -5.02 12.87
CA PRO A 118 26.45 -6.19 12.88
C PRO A 118 25.98 -7.35 12.00
N ALA A 119 24.68 -7.66 12.02
CA ALA A 119 24.07 -8.69 11.19
C ALA A 119 24.28 -8.47 9.68
N TRP A 120 24.54 -7.23 9.28
CA TRP A 120 24.83 -6.84 7.92
C TRP A 120 26.32 -6.70 7.64
N ARG A 121 27.22 -6.62 8.63
CA ARG A 121 28.67 -6.37 8.43
C ARG A 121 29.32 -7.40 7.50
N GLY A 122 28.86 -8.65 7.52
CA GLY A 122 29.32 -9.70 6.60
C GLY A 122 28.84 -9.57 5.15
N VAL A 123 27.90 -8.67 4.85
CA VAL A 123 27.42 -8.44 3.48
C VAL A 123 28.44 -7.61 2.72
N THR A 124 29.26 -8.27 1.90
CA THR A 124 30.39 -7.68 1.14
C THR A 124 30.01 -6.73 0.00
N HIS A 125 28.73 -6.38 -0.15
CA HIS A 125 28.20 -5.68 -1.33
C HIS A 125 27.58 -4.33 -0.97
N LYS A 126 28.29 -3.52 -0.19
CA LYS A 126 27.80 -2.24 0.33
C LYS A 126 28.55 -1.08 -0.31
N HIS A 127 27.84 0.01 -0.54
CA HIS A 127 28.42 1.29 -0.90
C HIS A 127 27.53 2.41 -0.36
N SER A 128 28.13 3.54 0.02
CA SER A 128 27.40 4.71 0.49
C SER A 128 27.86 5.95 -0.25
N VAL A 129 26.91 6.84 -0.57
CA VAL A 129 27.18 8.15 -1.18
C VAL A 129 26.45 9.21 -0.35
N SER A 130 27.17 10.26 0.04
CA SER A 130 26.58 11.43 0.69
C SER A 130 26.19 12.46 -0.36
N VAL A 131 25.03 13.07 -0.17
CA VAL A 131 24.44 14.06 -1.08
C VAL A 131 23.85 15.18 -0.22
N ASP A 132 24.23 16.42 -0.49
CA ASP A 132 23.63 17.59 0.14
C ASP A 132 22.44 18.08 -0.68
N VAL A 133 21.28 18.24 -0.03
CA VAL A 133 20.01 18.54 -0.71
C VAL A 133 19.47 19.87 -0.21
N PRO A 134 19.49 20.94 -1.04
CA PRO A 134 18.95 22.24 -0.66
C PRO A 134 17.47 22.17 -0.25
N SER A 135 17.05 23.07 0.62
CA SER A 135 15.64 23.21 1.04
C SER A 135 14.70 23.55 -0.12
N ASP A 136 15.19 24.26 -1.13
CA ASP A 136 14.40 24.74 -2.26
C ASP A 136 13.98 23.61 -3.22
N CYS A 137 14.64 22.46 -3.10
CA CYS A 137 14.32 21.25 -3.83
C CYS A 137 13.00 20.59 -3.38
N PHE A 138 12.47 21.00 -2.22
CA PHE A 138 11.24 20.48 -1.64
C PHE A 138 10.03 21.34 -2.02
N ALA A 139 8.86 20.71 -2.02
CA ALA A 139 7.60 21.39 -2.20
C ALA A 139 7.22 22.19 -0.95
N PRO A 140 6.64 23.40 -1.09
CA PRO A 140 6.03 24.08 0.04
C PRO A 140 4.90 23.20 0.61
N GLU A 141 4.79 23.15 1.94
CA GLU A 141 3.69 22.43 2.57
C GLU A 141 2.35 23.07 2.21
N PRO A 142 1.31 22.27 1.90
CA PRO A 142 -0.03 22.79 1.68
C PRO A 142 -0.60 23.37 2.99
N LEU A 143 -1.60 24.25 2.87
CA LEU A 143 -2.30 24.83 4.01
C LEU A 143 -2.82 23.73 4.95
N ALA A 144 -2.73 23.96 6.26
CA ALA A 144 -3.03 22.92 7.27
C ALA A 144 -4.45 22.33 7.13
N TRP A 145 -5.45 23.16 6.80
CA TRP A 145 -6.82 22.71 6.59
C TRP A 145 -6.96 21.85 5.32
N GLU A 146 -6.27 22.20 4.23
CA GLU A 146 -6.28 21.44 2.97
C GLU A 146 -5.57 20.09 3.19
N LYS A 147 -4.44 20.11 3.90
CA LYS A 147 -3.71 18.91 4.31
C LYS A 147 -4.58 17.97 5.14
N ALA A 148 -5.34 18.50 6.09
CA ALA A 148 -6.27 17.72 6.91
C ALA A 148 -7.43 17.15 6.09
N TRP A 149 -8.03 17.97 5.21
CA TRP A 149 -9.12 17.56 4.32
C TRP A 149 -8.71 16.47 3.33
N VAL A 150 -7.62 16.69 2.60
CA VAL A 150 -7.12 15.78 1.55
C VAL A 150 -6.64 14.45 2.13
N ASN A 151 -6.09 14.46 3.36
CA ASN A 151 -5.63 13.24 4.02
C ASN A 151 -6.69 12.58 4.91
N HIS A 152 -7.91 13.10 4.96
CA HIS A 152 -8.94 12.61 5.89
C HIS A 152 -9.19 11.09 5.78
N HIS A 153 -9.26 10.55 4.56
CA HIS A 153 -9.45 9.12 4.32
C HIS A 153 -8.15 8.31 4.14
N PHE A 154 -6.99 8.92 4.33
CA PHE A 154 -5.70 8.28 4.06
C PHE A 154 -4.85 8.15 5.33
N LYS A 155 -4.60 6.91 5.75
CA LYS A 155 -3.77 6.61 6.95
C LYS A 155 -2.32 7.08 6.83
N LEU A 156 -1.78 7.15 5.61
CA LEU A 156 -0.40 7.53 5.33
C LEU A 156 -0.32 8.98 4.84
N LYS A 157 0.65 9.75 5.33
CA LYS A 157 0.97 11.11 4.84
C LYS A 157 1.34 11.09 3.36
N CYS A 158 1.08 12.20 2.65
CA CYS A 158 1.56 12.39 1.29
C CYS A 158 3.07 12.51 1.24
N THR A 159 3.71 11.85 0.28
CA THR A 159 5.15 11.87 0.06
C THR A 159 5.60 13.04 -0.83
N ASP A 160 4.82 13.34 -1.86
CA ASP A 160 5.15 14.29 -2.90
C ASP A 160 3.93 15.03 -3.43
N GLN A 161 4.18 16.11 -4.18
CA GLN A 161 3.13 16.95 -4.76
C GLN A 161 2.17 16.18 -5.67
N CYS A 162 2.64 15.21 -6.46
CA CYS A 162 1.78 14.51 -7.40
C CYS A 162 0.86 13.51 -6.70
N HIS A 163 1.35 12.86 -5.65
CA HIS A 163 0.53 12.06 -4.77
C HIS A 163 -0.52 12.92 -4.03
N PHE A 164 -0.14 14.11 -3.58
CA PHE A 164 -1.10 15.07 -3.01
C PHE A 164 -2.14 15.54 -4.04
N ARG A 165 -1.73 15.91 -5.26
CA ARG A 165 -2.64 16.29 -6.36
C ARG A 165 -3.62 15.16 -6.71
N LYS A 166 -3.15 13.91 -6.77
CA LYS A 166 -4.00 12.74 -7.00
C LYS A 166 -5.06 12.59 -5.90
N ARG A 167 -4.65 12.68 -4.63
CA ARG A 167 -5.58 12.62 -3.50
C ARG A 167 -6.51 13.82 -3.45
N ARG A 168 -6.03 15.00 -3.87
CA ARG A 168 -6.81 16.23 -3.94
C ARG A 168 -7.97 16.09 -4.92
N MET A 169 -7.75 15.48 -6.09
CA MET A 169 -8.84 15.16 -7.01
C MET A 169 -9.90 14.29 -6.33
N PHE A 170 -9.50 13.20 -5.67
CA PHE A 170 -10.43 12.35 -4.91
C PHE A 170 -11.15 13.12 -3.78
N ALA A 171 -10.42 13.95 -3.03
CA ALA A 171 -10.92 14.69 -1.88
C ALA A 171 -11.95 15.77 -2.27
N TYR A 172 -11.91 16.29 -3.50
CA TYR A 172 -12.88 17.28 -3.97
C TYR A 172 -13.99 16.68 -4.86
N THR A 173 -13.79 15.53 -5.49
CA THR A 173 -14.82 14.91 -6.35
C THR A 173 -15.62 13.81 -5.64
N VAL A 174 -14.96 12.88 -4.95
CA VAL A 174 -15.60 11.68 -4.38
C VAL A 174 -15.91 11.86 -2.91
N GLN A 175 -14.98 12.43 -2.14
CA GLN A 175 -15.11 12.57 -0.70
C GLN A 175 -16.33 13.39 -0.24
N PRO A 176 -16.75 14.50 -0.88
CA PRO A 176 -17.97 15.21 -0.50
C PRO A 176 -19.22 14.35 -0.66
N ILE A 177 -19.31 13.58 -1.75
CA ILE A 177 -20.42 12.64 -2.00
C ILE A 177 -20.44 11.57 -0.91
N MET A 178 -19.28 10.98 -0.59
CA MET A 178 -19.16 10.02 0.51
C MET A 178 -19.57 10.63 1.86
N MET A 179 -19.26 11.91 2.11
CA MET A 179 -19.67 12.59 3.34
C MET A 179 -21.18 12.81 3.42
N VAL A 180 -21.83 13.17 2.31
CA VAL A 180 -23.28 13.29 2.24
C VAL A 180 -23.95 11.94 2.51
N PHE A 181 -23.49 10.86 1.84
CA PHE A 181 -24.01 9.52 2.09
C PHE A 181 -23.78 9.07 3.54
N ASN A 182 -22.58 9.31 4.08
CA ASN A 182 -22.27 9.01 5.48
C ASN A 182 -23.24 9.78 6.39
N LEU A 183 -23.41 11.09 6.21
CA LEU A 183 -24.34 11.91 6.99
C LEU A 183 -25.78 11.40 6.92
N VAL A 184 -26.31 11.11 5.72
CA VAL A 184 -27.64 10.52 5.54
C VAL A 184 -27.76 9.20 6.30
N PHE A 185 -26.77 8.31 6.16
CA PHE A 185 -26.73 7.06 6.90
C PHE A 185 -26.72 7.29 8.42
N ARG A 186 -25.95 8.26 8.93
CA ARG A 186 -25.94 8.58 10.37
C ARG A 186 -27.30 9.06 10.86
N LEU A 187 -27.97 9.92 10.08
CA LEU A 187 -29.30 10.42 10.39
C LEU A 187 -30.32 9.28 10.39
N LEU A 188 -30.22 8.33 9.46
CA LEU A 188 -31.06 7.13 9.45
C LEU A 188 -30.84 6.27 10.70
N VAL A 189 -29.59 6.01 11.08
CA VAL A 189 -29.26 5.24 12.30
C VAL A 189 -29.76 5.96 13.56
N LEU A 190 -29.60 7.29 13.63
CA LEU A 190 -30.11 8.10 14.73
C LEU A 190 -31.64 8.06 14.79
N THR A 191 -32.31 8.18 13.65
CA THR A 191 -33.79 8.09 13.55
C THR A 191 -34.25 6.72 14.01
N LEU A 192 -33.59 5.65 13.58
CA LEU A 192 -33.88 4.29 14.04
C LEU A 192 -33.65 4.14 15.55
N ALA A 193 -32.57 4.71 16.09
CA ALA A 193 -32.29 4.71 17.53
C ALA A 193 -33.41 5.42 18.31
N VAL A 194 -33.94 6.53 17.81
CA VAL A 194 -35.08 7.23 18.41
C VAL A 194 -36.36 6.40 18.32
N LEU A 195 -36.69 5.83 17.14
CA LEU A 195 -37.89 5.02 16.92
C LEU A 195 -37.92 3.77 17.80
N VAL A 196 -36.78 3.12 17.99
CA VAL A 196 -36.63 1.94 18.84
C VAL A 196 -36.49 2.32 20.33
N GLY A 197 -36.47 3.62 20.65
CA GLY A 197 -36.36 4.13 22.02
C GLY A 197 -35.04 3.73 22.67
N ALA A 198 -33.92 3.87 21.96
CA ALA A 198 -32.59 3.55 22.49
C ALA A 198 -32.31 4.37 23.77
N ARG A 199 -31.84 3.71 24.84
CA ARG A 199 -31.57 4.39 26.12
C ARG A 199 -30.38 5.36 26.06
N ASN A 200 -29.39 5.09 25.22
CA ASN A 200 -28.13 5.84 25.19
C ASN A 200 -28.09 6.91 24.10
N LEU A 201 -29.13 7.75 24.02
CA LEU A 201 -29.19 8.85 23.04
C LEU A 201 -28.22 10.00 23.37
N ARG A 202 -27.59 10.04 24.54
CA ARG A 202 -26.63 11.10 24.93
C ARG A 202 -25.48 11.24 23.92
N GLU A 203 -25.17 10.18 23.19
CA GLU A 203 -24.11 10.13 22.17
C GLU A 203 -24.52 10.63 20.78
N TRP A 204 -25.73 11.19 20.62
CA TRP A 204 -26.23 11.71 19.34
C TRP A 204 -25.30 12.74 18.68
N LYS A 205 -24.51 13.49 19.47
CA LYS A 205 -23.52 14.45 18.97
C LYS A 205 -22.47 13.81 18.05
N ARG A 206 -22.23 12.50 18.18
CA ARG A 206 -21.33 11.73 17.30
C ARG A 206 -21.91 11.54 15.89
N ALA A 207 -23.23 11.57 15.73
CA ALA A 207 -23.88 11.50 14.42
C ALA A 207 -23.54 12.71 13.54
N PHE A 208 -23.26 13.87 14.15
CA PHE A 208 -22.94 15.11 13.44
C PHE A 208 -21.43 15.36 13.28
N LYS A 209 -20.60 14.39 13.66
CA LYS A 209 -19.12 14.47 13.53
C LYS A 209 -18.58 13.32 12.67
N PRO A 210 -18.95 13.25 11.37
CA PRO A 210 -18.61 12.13 10.50
C PRO A 210 -17.11 11.97 10.26
N LEU A 211 -16.32 13.03 10.49
CA LEU A 211 -14.87 13.04 10.31
C LEU A 211 -14.10 12.58 11.56
N THR A 212 -14.71 12.66 12.72
CA THR A 212 -14.02 12.34 13.99
C THR A 212 -14.31 10.92 14.43
N TYR A 213 -15.51 10.42 14.17
CA TYR A 213 -15.96 9.11 14.66
C TYR A 213 -16.20 8.15 13.51
N GLU A 214 -15.74 6.92 13.64
CA GLU A 214 -16.12 5.82 12.75
C GLU A 214 -17.63 5.50 12.90
N TRP A 215 -18.22 4.90 11.85
CA TRP A 215 -19.64 4.53 11.81
C TRP A 215 -19.99 3.45 12.86
N THR A 216 -19.03 2.61 13.22
CA THR A 216 -19.14 1.58 14.28
C THR A 216 -19.53 2.17 15.63
N HIS A 217 -19.04 3.38 15.95
CA HIS A 217 -19.39 4.07 17.19
C HIS A 217 -20.86 4.52 17.25
N LEU A 218 -21.57 4.61 16.13
CA LEU A 218 -23.00 4.95 16.13
C LEU A 218 -23.83 3.81 16.72
N PHE A 219 -23.39 2.56 16.57
CA PHE A 219 -24.08 1.41 17.13
C PHE A 219 -23.95 1.32 18.66
N GLU A 220 -23.05 2.09 19.27
CA GLU A 220 -22.98 2.20 20.73
C GLU A 220 -24.27 2.79 21.35
N MET A 221 -25.07 3.53 20.57
CA MET A 221 -26.38 4.03 21.00
C MET A 221 -27.34 2.88 21.37
N PHE A 222 -27.22 1.72 20.72
CA PHE A 222 -28.08 0.57 20.93
C PHE A 222 -27.59 -0.37 22.05
N LYS A 223 -26.33 -0.24 22.52
CA LYS A 223 -25.78 -1.07 23.62
C LYS A 223 -26.53 -0.89 24.95
N GLY A 224 -27.17 0.28 25.15
CA GLY A 224 -27.98 0.56 26.32
C GLY A 224 -29.28 -0.25 26.40
N GLY A 225 -29.68 -0.92 25.32
CA GLY A 225 -31.01 -1.51 25.18
C GLY A 225 -32.07 -0.46 24.85
N THR A 226 -33.33 -0.90 24.81
CA THR A 226 -34.49 -0.05 24.52
C THR A 226 -35.18 0.40 25.80
N ILE A 227 -35.86 1.55 25.77
CA ILE A 227 -36.70 2.02 26.87
C ILE A 227 -37.95 1.14 26.98
N PHE A 228 -38.43 0.62 25.83
CA PHE A 228 -39.63 -0.22 25.74
C PHE A 228 -39.45 -1.64 26.28
N VAL A 229 -38.21 -2.11 26.49
CA VAL A 229 -37.93 -3.41 27.09
C VAL A 229 -37.20 -3.18 28.41
N LEU A 230 -37.80 -3.63 29.51
CA LEU A 230 -37.11 -3.72 30.80
C LEU A 230 -35.96 -4.72 30.64
N LYS A 231 -34.71 -4.23 30.74
CA LYS A 231 -33.52 -5.10 30.79
C LYS A 231 -33.73 -6.13 31.90
N PRO A 232 -33.80 -7.44 31.60
CA PRO A 232 -33.67 -8.44 32.65
C PRO A 232 -32.30 -8.24 33.32
N LYS A 233 -32.26 -8.35 34.65
CA LYS A 233 -31.12 -7.98 35.51
C LYS A 233 -29.86 -8.84 35.33
N THR A 234 -29.81 -9.73 34.34
CA THR A 234 -28.81 -10.79 34.25
C THR A 234 -27.95 -10.67 32.99
N GLU A 235 -26.67 -10.41 33.27
CA GLU A 235 -25.45 -10.57 32.47
C GLU A 235 -25.37 -9.91 31.09
N GLU A 236 -24.38 -9.03 30.95
CA GLU A 236 -24.04 -8.37 29.69
C GLU A 236 -23.63 -9.40 28.63
N PRO A 237 -24.27 -9.41 27.44
CA PRO A 237 -23.82 -10.27 26.36
C PRO A 237 -22.50 -9.72 25.80
N HIS A 238 -21.37 -10.30 26.22
CA HIS A 238 -20.02 -9.90 25.78
C HIS A 238 -19.72 -10.19 24.29
N ASN A 239 -20.60 -10.88 23.56
CA ASN A 239 -20.33 -11.24 22.17
C ASN A 239 -21.20 -10.45 21.19
N ILE A 240 -20.57 -9.80 20.22
CA ILE A 240 -21.20 -9.07 19.11
C ILE A 240 -22.23 -9.96 18.40
N TRP A 241 -22.01 -11.27 18.35
CA TRP A 241 -22.97 -12.24 17.80
C TRP A 241 -24.27 -12.34 18.61
N ALA A 242 -24.22 -12.26 19.94
CA ALA A 242 -25.42 -12.27 20.78
C ALA A 242 -26.19 -10.95 20.65
N PHE A 243 -25.49 -9.82 20.51
CA PHE A 243 -26.11 -8.52 20.23
C PHE A 243 -26.73 -8.47 18.83
N LEU A 244 -26.03 -8.97 17.80
CA LEU A 244 -26.56 -9.10 16.45
C LEU A 244 -27.73 -10.08 16.39
N TRP A 245 -27.68 -11.20 17.12
CA TRP A 245 -28.76 -12.17 17.20
C TRP A 245 -29.98 -11.60 17.93
N TRP A 246 -29.79 -10.86 19.02
CA TRP A 246 -30.87 -10.20 19.76
C TRP A 246 -31.50 -9.05 18.97
N SER A 247 -30.67 -8.24 18.31
CA SER A 247 -31.12 -7.16 17.42
C SER A 247 -31.80 -7.72 16.17
N ALA A 248 -31.25 -8.79 15.59
CA ALA A 248 -31.89 -9.55 14.52
C ALA A 248 -33.23 -10.06 15.01
N LYS A 249 -33.34 -10.76 16.14
CA LYS A 249 -34.62 -11.29 16.66
C LYS A 249 -35.67 -10.20 16.93
N SER A 250 -35.24 -9.00 17.31
CA SER A 250 -36.13 -7.85 17.55
C SER A 250 -36.54 -7.11 16.27
N ILE A 251 -35.72 -7.15 15.22
CA ILE A 251 -35.96 -6.49 13.91
C ILE A 251 -36.52 -7.47 12.87
N TRP A 252 -36.30 -8.78 13.07
CA TRP A 252 -36.70 -9.90 12.20
C TRP A 252 -38.18 -9.85 11.82
N PRO A 253 -39.12 -9.54 12.72
CA PRO A 253 -40.53 -9.48 12.35
C PRO A 253 -40.87 -8.30 11.46
N ILE A 254 -40.11 -7.19 11.53
CA ILE A 254 -40.45 -5.91 10.90
C ILE A 254 -39.84 -5.79 9.49
N VAL A 255 -38.61 -6.28 9.30
CA VAL A 255 -37.90 -6.22 8.00
C VAL A 255 -38.25 -7.40 7.10
N PHE A 256 -38.53 -8.59 7.65
CA PHE A 256 -38.88 -9.76 6.86
C PHE A 256 -40.38 -9.96 6.66
N MET A 257 -41.26 -9.24 7.35
CA MET A 257 -42.70 -9.30 7.05
C MET A 257 -42.96 -8.98 5.57
N PRO A 258 -42.49 -7.86 4.98
CA PRO A 258 -42.70 -7.61 3.55
C PRO A 258 -41.83 -8.50 2.65
N LEU A 259 -40.59 -8.83 3.07
CA LEU A 259 -39.63 -9.56 2.22
C LEU A 259 -39.82 -11.09 2.18
N LEU A 260 -40.53 -11.68 3.14
CA LEU A 260 -41.00 -13.07 3.07
C LEU A 260 -42.43 -13.13 2.52
N THR A 261 -43.33 -12.22 2.93
CA THR A 261 -44.71 -12.28 2.44
C THR A 261 -44.84 -11.94 0.97
N VAL A 262 -44.07 -10.98 0.43
CA VAL A 262 -44.18 -10.60 -1.00
C VAL A 262 -43.63 -11.68 -1.94
N PRO A 263 -42.45 -12.29 -1.72
CA PRO A 263 -42.01 -13.41 -2.55
C PRO A 263 -42.81 -14.69 -2.33
N LEU A 264 -43.31 -14.97 -1.12
CA LEU A 264 -44.22 -16.10 -0.89
C LEU A 264 -45.59 -15.88 -1.52
N LEU A 265 -46.10 -14.64 -1.58
CA LEU A 265 -47.31 -14.26 -2.31
C LEU A 265 -47.07 -14.33 -3.83
N ILE A 266 -45.90 -13.93 -4.33
CA ILE A 266 -45.52 -14.05 -5.75
C ILE A 266 -45.26 -15.52 -6.15
N LEU A 267 -44.63 -16.33 -5.30
CA LEU A 267 -44.40 -17.78 -5.47
C LEU A 267 -45.70 -18.59 -5.38
N ALA A 268 -46.62 -18.19 -4.49
CA ALA A 268 -47.97 -18.77 -4.40
C ALA A 268 -48.86 -18.39 -5.60
N TRP A 269 -48.55 -17.29 -6.30
CA TRP A 269 -49.38 -16.78 -7.40
C TRP A 269 -48.87 -17.16 -8.81
N ALA A 270 -47.59 -17.49 -9.02
CA ALA A 270 -47.00 -17.47 -10.37
C ALA A 270 -46.13 -18.68 -10.82
N ASN A 271 -46.45 -19.92 -10.46
CA ASN A 271 -45.80 -21.17 -10.94
C ASN A 271 -44.43 -21.53 -10.31
N ALA A 272 -44.45 -22.51 -9.39
CA ALA A 272 -43.27 -23.11 -8.75
C ALA A 272 -42.21 -23.68 -9.73
N GLY A 273 -42.59 -24.03 -10.97
CA GLY A 273 -41.66 -24.51 -11.98
C GLY A 273 -40.66 -23.46 -12.46
N ALA A 274 -41.05 -22.19 -12.56
CA ALA A 274 -40.17 -21.10 -13.02
C ALA A 274 -39.09 -20.74 -11.98
N ALA A 275 -39.40 -20.86 -10.69
CA ALA A 275 -38.43 -20.63 -9.63
C ALA A 275 -37.34 -21.73 -9.60
N LEU A 276 -37.73 -22.99 -9.81
CA LEU A 276 -36.81 -24.12 -9.90
C LEU A 276 -35.87 -24.00 -11.12
N THR A 277 -36.37 -23.55 -12.27
CA THR A 277 -35.52 -23.35 -13.46
C THR A 277 -34.53 -22.21 -13.27
N VAL A 278 -34.93 -21.09 -12.65
CA VAL A 278 -34.01 -19.97 -12.34
C VAL A 278 -32.92 -20.42 -11.37
N LEU A 279 -33.26 -21.17 -10.32
CA LEU A 279 -32.27 -21.71 -9.38
C LEU A 279 -31.29 -22.70 -10.06
N TYR A 280 -31.78 -23.55 -10.96
CA TYR A 280 -30.94 -24.45 -11.75
C TYR A 280 -29.96 -23.69 -12.65
N VAL A 281 -30.42 -22.65 -13.35
CA VAL A 281 -29.57 -21.80 -14.21
C VAL A 281 -28.49 -21.08 -13.40
N ILE A 282 -28.84 -20.54 -12.22
CA ILE A 282 -27.86 -19.93 -11.32
C ILE A 282 -26.83 -20.96 -10.84
N GLY A 283 -27.26 -22.17 -10.48
CA GLY A 283 -26.36 -23.26 -10.08
C GLY A 283 -25.38 -23.66 -11.19
N LEU A 284 -25.86 -23.78 -12.43
CA LEU A 284 -25.03 -24.11 -13.60
C LEU A 284 -24.01 -23.00 -13.88
N ALA A 285 -24.42 -21.73 -13.81
CA ALA A 285 -23.54 -20.59 -14.01
C ALA A 285 -22.41 -20.55 -12.97
N LEU A 286 -22.72 -20.82 -11.69
CA LEU A 286 -21.71 -20.90 -10.63
C LEU A 286 -20.71 -22.05 -10.88
N LEU A 287 -21.18 -23.21 -11.33
CA LEU A 287 -20.32 -24.35 -11.68
C LEU A 287 -19.34 -24.01 -12.82
N ILE A 288 -19.81 -23.31 -13.86
CA ILE A 288 -18.98 -22.87 -14.98
C ILE A 288 -17.90 -21.88 -14.49
N ILE A 289 -18.27 -20.93 -13.63
CA ILE A 289 -17.31 -19.97 -13.04
C ILE A 289 -16.21 -20.72 -12.27
N VAL A 290 -16.58 -21.69 -11.42
CA VAL A 290 -15.62 -22.50 -10.67
C VAL A 290 -14.70 -23.29 -11.61
N PHE A 291 -15.23 -23.90 -12.66
CA PHE A 291 -14.43 -24.64 -13.64
C PHE A 291 -13.42 -23.74 -14.37
N VAL A 292 -13.84 -22.54 -14.80
CA VAL A 292 -12.96 -21.54 -15.44
C VAL A 292 -11.84 -21.10 -14.49
N ILE A 293 -12.13 -20.90 -13.20
CA ILE A 293 -11.12 -20.56 -12.20
C ILE A 293 -10.10 -21.70 -12.05
N ILE A 294 -10.55 -22.95 -11.93
CA ILE A 294 -9.66 -24.11 -11.79
C ILE A 294 -8.78 -24.29 -13.03
N ALA A 295 -9.38 -24.25 -14.23
CA ALA A 295 -8.64 -24.34 -15.49
C ALA A 295 -7.61 -23.20 -15.62
N GLY A 296 -8.00 -21.98 -15.24
CA GLY A 296 -7.11 -20.82 -15.19
C GLY A 296 -5.92 -21.02 -14.26
N VAL A 297 -6.12 -21.58 -13.06
CA VAL A 297 -5.05 -21.89 -12.11
C VAL A 297 -4.10 -22.96 -12.66
N LEU A 298 -4.62 -24.03 -13.29
CA LEU A 298 -3.80 -25.10 -13.87
C LEU A 298 -2.94 -24.60 -15.04
N VAL A 299 -3.54 -23.84 -15.97
CA VAL A 299 -2.82 -23.23 -17.09
C VAL A 299 -1.77 -22.22 -16.58
N PHE A 300 -2.13 -21.38 -15.61
CA PHE A 300 -1.19 -20.42 -15.04
C PHE A 300 0.00 -21.11 -14.34
N SER A 301 -0.25 -22.21 -13.64
CA SER A 301 0.81 -22.97 -12.95
C SER A 301 1.82 -23.60 -13.92
N THR A 302 1.35 -24.11 -15.06
CA THR A 302 2.20 -24.74 -16.09
C THR A 302 2.99 -23.71 -16.88
N ILE A 303 2.38 -22.58 -17.23
CA ILE A 303 3.08 -21.43 -17.84
C ILE A 303 4.18 -20.93 -16.90
N LYS A 304 3.87 -20.74 -15.61
CA LYS A 304 4.84 -20.26 -14.60
C LYS A 304 6.07 -21.16 -14.52
N ARG A 305 5.91 -22.49 -14.58
CA ARG A 305 7.02 -23.47 -14.59
C ARG A 305 7.90 -23.36 -15.84
N ARG A 306 7.32 -23.18 -17.04
CA ARG A 306 8.10 -23.05 -18.29
C ARG A 306 8.86 -21.72 -18.38
N THR A 307 8.27 -20.61 -17.94
CA THR A 307 8.96 -19.31 -17.89
C THR A 307 10.17 -19.33 -16.95
N LYS A 308 10.09 -20.04 -15.81
CA LYS A 308 11.18 -20.07 -14.83
C LYS A 308 12.49 -20.67 -15.38
N LYS A 309 12.42 -21.67 -16.26
CA LYS A 309 13.61 -22.30 -16.85
C LYS A 309 14.30 -21.44 -17.91
N ARG A 310 13.57 -20.72 -18.77
CA ARG A 310 14.18 -19.86 -19.82
C ARG A 310 14.86 -18.61 -19.26
N VAL A 311 14.37 -18.09 -18.14
CA VAL A 311 14.91 -16.87 -17.52
C VAL A 311 16.34 -17.08 -16.99
N LYS A 312 16.69 -18.28 -16.50
CA LYS A 312 18.03 -18.54 -15.93
C LYS A 312 19.18 -18.37 -16.91
N GLN A 313 19.00 -18.72 -18.18
CA GLN A 313 20.09 -18.74 -19.15
C GLN A 313 20.26 -17.38 -19.88
N PHE A 314 19.17 -16.61 -20.00
CA PHE A 314 19.20 -15.28 -20.63
C PHE A 314 19.80 -14.20 -19.72
N TRP A 315 19.69 -14.37 -18.40
CA TRP A 315 20.12 -13.36 -17.44
C TRP A 315 21.62 -13.08 -17.46
N TYR A 316 22.48 -14.07 -17.73
CA TYR A 316 23.93 -13.89 -17.62
C TYR A 316 24.57 -13.18 -18.81
N THR A 317 24.04 -13.38 -20.02
CA THR A 317 24.52 -12.70 -21.23
C THR A 317 24.21 -11.19 -21.19
N GLU A 318 23.19 -10.80 -20.44
CA GLU A 318 22.74 -9.41 -20.32
C GLU A 318 23.50 -8.61 -19.24
N MET A 319 24.38 -9.26 -18.47
CA MET A 319 25.09 -8.63 -17.35
C MET A 319 26.29 -7.77 -17.76
N GLU A 320 26.67 -7.71 -19.04
CA GLU A 320 27.81 -6.89 -19.47
C GLU A 320 27.64 -5.41 -19.10
N HIS A 321 26.42 -4.87 -19.20
CA HIS A 321 26.13 -3.49 -18.83
C HIS A 321 26.21 -3.20 -17.32
N LEU A 322 26.12 -4.25 -16.48
CA LEU A 322 26.25 -4.14 -15.02
C LEU A 322 27.71 -4.03 -14.58
N VAL A 323 28.67 -4.40 -15.42
CA VAL A 323 30.07 -4.49 -15.01
C VAL A 323 30.63 -3.10 -14.70
N CYS A 324 31.33 -2.98 -13.57
CA CYS A 324 32.14 -1.80 -13.28
C CYS A 324 33.35 -1.76 -14.23
N ASP A 325 33.29 -0.89 -15.24
CA ASP A 325 34.31 -0.69 -16.29
C ASP A 325 35.12 0.61 -16.09
N GLY A 326 34.84 1.36 -15.01
CA GLY A 326 35.47 2.66 -14.74
C GLY A 326 34.85 3.82 -15.51
N THR A 327 33.93 3.55 -16.45
CA THR A 327 33.19 4.61 -17.14
C THR A 327 32.02 5.11 -16.28
N SER A 328 31.68 6.40 -16.42
CA SER A 328 30.52 6.97 -15.76
C SER A 328 29.25 6.22 -16.18
N LYS A 329 28.51 5.67 -15.21
CA LYS A 329 27.26 4.95 -15.50
C LYS A 329 26.14 5.91 -15.92
N PRO A 330 25.14 5.43 -16.69
CA PRO A 330 24.09 6.27 -17.23
C PRO A 330 23.26 6.91 -16.12
N THR A 331 23.16 8.23 -16.18
CA THR A 331 22.49 9.06 -15.18
C THR A 331 21.12 9.56 -15.63
N SER A 332 20.75 9.31 -16.88
CA SER A 332 19.45 9.63 -17.46
C SER A 332 18.90 8.41 -18.18
N VAL A 333 17.56 8.32 -18.30
CA VAL A 333 16.93 7.20 -19.00
C VAL A 333 17.33 7.20 -20.48
N SER A 334 17.59 8.37 -21.07
CA SER A 334 18.07 8.52 -22.44
C SER A 334 19.46 7.91 -22.69
N LYS A 335 20.31 7.80 -21.66
CA LYS A 335 21.65 7.19 -21.74
C LYS A 335 21.65 5.68 -21.49
N LEU A 336 20.56 5.10 -20.99
CA LEU A 336 20.45 3.64 -20.83
C LEU A 336 20.39 2.92 -22.19
N PRO A 337 20.83 1.66 -22.28
CA PRO A 337 20.56 0.82 -23.46
C PRO A 337 19.05 0.67 -23.66
N ARG A 338 18.59 0.62 -24.92
CA ARG A 338 17.15 0.64 -25.28
C ARG A 338 16.31 -0.38 -24.49
N LYS A 339 16.86 -1.57 -24.25
CA LYS A 339 16.21 -2.66 -23.52
C LYS A 339 15.93 -2.35 -22.05
N HIS A 340 16.74 -1.49 -21.42
CA HIS A 340 16.59 -1.07 -20.02
C HIS A 340 15.74 0.21 -19.86
N ARG A 341 15.31 0.85 -20.95
CA ARG A 341 14.45 2.06 -20.91
C ARG A 341 13.00 1.71 -20.62
N THR A 342 12.73 1.17 -19.44
CA THR A 342 11.37 0.74 -19.05
C THR A 342 10.42 1.93 -18.93
N ILE A 343 9.12 1.69 -19.18
CA ILE A 343 8.06 2.69 -18.97
C ILE A 343 8.08 3.21 -17.53
N LYS A 344 8.36 2.33 -16.57
CA LYS A 344 8.48 2.69 -15.14
C LYS A 344 9.57 3.73 -14.90
N LEU A 345 10.74 3.59 -15.53
CA LEU A 345 11.84 4.55 -15.39
C LEU A 345 11.48 5.89 -16.04
N ARG A 346 10.87 5.89 -17.24
CA ARG A 346 10.39 7.11 -17.90
C ARG A 346 9.34 7.85 -17.06
N LEU A 347 8.40 7.12 -16.47
CA LEU A 347 7.40 7.70 -15.57
C LEU A 347 8.03 8.24 -14.29
N SER A 348 9.09 7.58 -13.79
CA SER A 348 9.82 8.06 -12.62
C SER A 348 10.64 9.32 -12.93
N GLU A 349 11.26 9.39 -14.11
CA GLU A 349 11.95 10.58 -14.62
C GLU A 349 10.98 11.76 -14.77
N LEU A 350 9.84 11.54 -15.43
CA LEU A 350 8.80 12.54 -15.57
C LEU A 350 8.27 13.00 -14.20
N LYS A 351 8.05 12.05 -13.28
CA LYS A 351 7.65 12.37 -11.90
C LYS A 351 8.71 13.22 -11.21
N ALA A 352 9.99 12.88 -11.32
CA ALA A 352 11.08 13.64 -10.71
C ALA A 352 11.21 15.07 -11.26
N MET A 353 10.83 15.29 -12.52
CA MET A 353 10.80 16.62 -13.16
C MET A 353 9.60 17.46 -12.72
N VAL A 354 8.42 16.84 -12.57
CA VAL A 354 7.15 17.57 -12.35
C VAL A 354 6.77 17.66 -10.87
N CYS A 355 7.17 16.68 -10.06
CA CYS A 355 6.68 16.48 -8.70
C CYS A 355 7.82 16.65 -7.71
N ARG A 356 7.75 17.67 -6.85
CA ARG A 356 8.69 17.81 -5.74
C ARG A 356 8.23 17.01 -4.51
N PRO A 357 9.15 16.35 -3.78
CA PRO A 357 8.82 15.73 -2.50
C PRO A 357 8.50 16.80 -1.44
N PHE A 358 7.70 16.46 -0.44
CA PHE A 358 7.55 17.33 0.74
C PHE A 358 8.69 17.06 1.73
N ALA A 359 9.14 18.10 2.43
CA ALA A 359 10.02 17.92 3.59
C ALA A 359 9.23 17.20 4.71
N GLY A 360 9.81 16.12 5.23
CA GLY A 360 9.15 15.15 6.11
C GLY A 360 9.41 15.33 7.59
#